data_AF-A0A0K2TL01-F1
#
_entry.id   AF-A0A0K2TL01-F1
#
_cell.length_a   1.000
_cell.length_b   1.000
_cell.length_c   1.000
_cell.angle_alpha   90.00
_cell.angle_beta   90.00
_cell.angle_gamma   90.00
#
_symmetry.space_group_name_H-M   'P 1'
#
loop_
_entity.id
_entity.type
_entity.pdbx_description
1 polymer ?
#
loop_
_entity_poly.entity_id
_entity_poly.type
_entity_poly.pdbx_seq_one_letter_code
_entity_poly.pdbx_strand_id
1 'polypeptide(L)'
;MLSKLYLISYNALMVLGWSYLAILILSSGDVLNLGGTLYPRISLVLKIFQTGALLEIIHAAIKIVKSNVVIVACQVYSRIMVLWLILVMFQITQTKLALSLLLFAWTTTEIIRYSFYALNLLGTHSQMVTYLRYTLFIVLYPIGITGELLSMYYALPEVARNNTFSILLPNKYNFTFSFYYFLIINMLLYIPVFPKLYGHMLKQRKKVLG
;
A
#
# COMPACT_ATOMS: atom_id res chain seq x y z
N MET A 1 7.53 0.14 29.10
CA MET A 1 6.70 1.36 28.97
C MET A 1 7.09 2.20 27.75
N LEU A 2 8.37 2.51 27.56
CA LEU A 2 8.83 3.38 26.46
C LEU A 2 8.47 2.86 25.05
N SER A 3 8.68 1.58 24.78
CA SER A 3 8.32 0.95 23.50
C SER A 3 6.82 1.02 23.18
N LYS A 4 5.98 0.87 24.20
CA LYS A 4 4.52 0.95 24.09
C LYS A 4 4.07 2.39 23.77
N LEU A 5 4.63 3.38 24.46
CA LEU A 5 4.34 4.80 24.21
C LEU A 5 4.77 5.21 22.80
N TYR A 6 5.98 4.82 22.40
CA TYR A 6 6.49 5.04 21.04
C TYR A 6 5.55 4.45 19.97
N LEU A 7 5.14 3.19 20.12
CA LEU A 7 4.22 2.57 19.17
C LEU A 7 2.86 3.26 19.13
N ILE A 8 2.32 3.72 20.28
CA ILE A 8 1.07 4.49 20.30
C ILE A 8 1.25 5.80 19.52
N SER A 9 2.33 6.55 19.78
CA SER A 9 2.60 7.80 19.04
C SER A 9 2.78 7.58 17.54
N TYR A 10 3.46 6.51 17.15
CA TYR A 10 3.64 6.12 15.75
C TYR A 10 2.29 5.83 15.09
N ASN A 11 1.48 4.94 15.68
CA ASN A 11 0.18 4.60 15.11
C ASN A 11 -0.75 5.82 15.05
N ALA A 12 -0.76 6.68 16.08
CA ALA A 12 -1.55 7.91 16.08
C ALA A 12 -1.12 8.88 14.98
N LEU A 13 0.19 9.08 14.80
CA LEU A 13 0.73 9.92 13.73
C LEU A 13 0.38 9.37 12.35
N MET A 14 0.42 8.05 12.16
CA MET A 14 -0.01 7.41 10.91
C MET A 14 -1.51 7.60 10.67
N VAL A 15 -2.37 7.43 11.68
CA VAL A 15 -3.82 7.72 11.54
C VAL A 15 -4.05 9.16 11.10
N LEU A 16 -3.41 10.12 11.77
CA LEU A 16 -3.54 11.54 11.43
C LEU A 16 -3.09 11.84 10.01
N GLY A 17 -1.97 11.25 9.58
CA GLY A 17 -1.43 11.38 8.24
C GLY A 17 -2.35 10.86 7.14
N TRP A 18 -2.84 9.63 7.31
CA TRP A 18 -3.76 9.03 6.36
C TRP A 18 -5.13 9.72 6.35
N SER A 19 -5.59 10.21 7.50
CA SER A 19 -6.82 11.00 7.60
C SER A 19 -6.67 12.37 6.91
N TYR A 20 -5.53 13.03 7.08
CA TYR A 20 -5.21 14.27 6.37
C TYR A 20 -5.16 14.05 4.86
N LEU A 21 -4.55 12.95 4.40
CA LEU A 21 -4.55 12.57 2.99
C LEU A 21 -5.98 12.35 2.47
N ALA A 22 -6.85 11.69 3.23
CA ALA A 22 -8.25 11.49 2.87
C ALA A 22 -9.01 12.82 2.76
N ILE A 23 -8.80 13.75 3.69
CA ILE A 23 -9.38 15.10 3.65
C ILE A 23 -8.90 15.85 2.40
N LEU A 24 -7.60 15.78 2.08
CA LEU A 24 -7.06 16.40 0.86
C LEU A 24 -7.74 15.86 -0.39
N ILE A 25 -7.92 14.54 -0.49
CA ILE A 25 -8.63 13.91 -1.61
C ILE A 25 -10.08 14.41 -1.70
N LEU A 26 -10.81 14.46 -0.58
CA LEU A 26 -12.20 14.94 -0.59
C LEU A 26 -12.29 16.44 -0.93
N SER A 27 -11.39 17.25 -0.39
CA SER A 27 -11.34 18.70 -0.62
C SER A 27 -10.96 19.09 -2.05
N SER A 28 -10.35 18.17 -2.80
CA SER A 28 -9.95 18.41 -4.18
C SER A 28 -11.14 18.52 -5.15
N GLY A 29 -12.31 17.98 -4.78
CA GLY A 29 -13.50 17.92 -5.63
C GLY A 29 -13.42 16.93 -6.80
N ASP A 30 -12.23 16.40 -7.12
CA ASP A 30 -11.99 15.46 -8.22
C ASP A 30 -11.64 14.07 -7.70
N VAL A 31 -12.51 13.46 -6.89
CA VAL A 31 -12.23 12.16 -6.24
C VAL A 31 -11.91 11.05 -7.26
N LEU A 32 -12.48 11.11 -8.45
CA LEU A 32 -12.26 10.15 -9.53
C LEU A 32 -11.00 10.43 -10.36
N ASN A 33 -10.29 11.53 -10.08
CA ASN A 33 -9.10 11.96 -10.80
C ASN A 33 -9.31 12.12 -12.31
N LEU A 34 -10.50 12.56 -12.72
CA LEU A 34 -10.84 12.71 -14.14
C LEU A 34 -10.07 13.86 -14.78
N GLY A 35 -9.69 14.88 -13.99
CA GLY A 35 -8.88 16.01 -14.42
C GLY A 35 -7.37 15.81 -14.23
N GLY A 36 -6.94 14.72 -13.59
CA GLY A 36 -5.51 14.44 -13.35
C GLY A 36 -4.81 15.41 -12.39
N THR A 37 -5.56 16.22 -11.64
CA THR A 37 -5.02 17.28 -10.78
C THR A 37 -4.78 16.83 -9.32
N LEU A 38 -5.17 15.59 -8.97
CA LEU A 38 -5.05 15.08 -7.60
C LEU A 38 -3.60 14.90 -7.18
N TYR A 39 -2.81 14.22 -8.01
CA TYR A 39 -1.49 13.73 -7.63
C TYR A 39 -0.55 14.82 -7.12
N PRO A 40 -0.41 15.99 -7.79
CA PRO A 40 0.47 17.06 -7.31
C PRO A 40 0.17 17.50 -5.88
N ARG A 41 -1.12 17.59 -5.51
CA ARG A 41 -1.56 18.05 -4.17
C ARG A 41 -1.28 17.04 -3.07
N ILE A 42 -1.41 15.75 -3.38
CA ILE A 42 -1.33 14.67 -2.39
C ILE A 42 0.05 14.00 -2.34
N SER A 43 0.87 14.17 -3.39
CA SER A 43 2.08 13.37 -3.61
C SER A 43 3.06 13.43 -2.45
N LEU A 44 3.25 14.60 -1.82
CA LEU A 44 4.15 14.78 -0.70
C LEU A 44 3.68 13.95 0.51
N VAL A 45 2.40 14.10 0.88
CA VAL A 45 1.80 13.39 2.02
C VAL A 45 1.82 11.89 1.77
N LEU A 46 1.41 11.45 0.58
CA LEU A 46 1.44 10.04 0.18
C LEU A 46 2.85 9.46 0.28
N LYS A 47 3.88 10.16 -0.23
CA LYS A 47 5.28 9.70 -0.17
C LYS A 47 5.78 9.53 1.26
N ILE A 48 5.49 10.51 2.12
CA ILE A 48 5.94 10.48 3.52
C ILE A 48 5.31 9.30 4.26
N PHE A 49 3.97 9.19 4.25
CA PHE A 49 3.28 8.17 5.05
C PHE A 49 3.44 6.76 4.49
N GLN A 50 3.48 6.59 3.17
CA GLN A 50 3.76 5.29 2.57
C GLN A 50 5.18 4.84 2.91
N THR A 51 6.18 5.73 2.78
CA THR A 51 7.58 5.40 3.09
C THR A 51 7.78 5.17 4.60
N GLY A 52 7.02 5.88 5.43
CA GLY A 52 6.97 5.65 6.88
C GLY A 52 6.50 4.25 7.29
N ALA A 53 5.81 3.52 6.40
CA ALA A 53 5.45 2.11 6.65
C ALA A 53 6.67 1.17 6.64
N LEU A 54 7.83 1.60 6.11
CA LEU A 54 9.08 0.82 6.22
C LEU A 54 9.50 0.62 7.69
N LEU A 55 9.13 1.55 8.58
CA LEU A 55 9.37 1.39 10.02
C LEU A 55 8.65 0.16 10.59
N GLU A 56 7.53 -0.28 10.00
CA GLU A 56 6.85 -1.51 10.42
C GLU A 56 7.72 -2.76 10.25
N ILE A 57 8.51 -2.79 9.17
CA ILE A 57 9.47 -3.88 8.92
C ILE A 57 10.52 -3.89 10.03
N ILE A 58 11.00 -2.71 10.43
CA ILE A 58 11.98 -2.54 11.51
C ILE A 58 11.38 -2.97 12.85
N HIS A 59 10.14 -2.55 13.15
CA HIS A 59 9.46 -2.93 14.40
C HIS A 59 9.23 -4.45 14.50
N ALA A 60 8.92 -5.10 13.37
CA ALA A 60 8.80 -6.55 13.29
C ALA A 60 10.17 -7.23 13.43
N ALA A 61 11.22 -6.71 12.79
CA ALA A 61 12.58 -7.28 12.82
C ALA A 61 13.19 -7.23 14.23
N ILE A 62 13.00 -6.12 14.96
CA ILE A 62 13.45 -5.96 16.35
C ILE A 62 12.52 -6.71 17.34
N LYS A 63 11.46 -7.38 16.85
CA LYS A 63 10.45 -8.10 17.64
C LYS A 63 9.74 -7.24 18.70
N ILE A 64 9.68 -5.93 18.49
CA ILE A 64 8.85 -5.02 19.30
C ILE A 64 7.37 -5.38 19.11
N VAL A 65 7.01 -5.85 17.90
CA VAL A 65 5.69 -6.37 17.58
C VAL A 65 5.79 -7.85 17.22
N LYS A 66 4.86 -8.66 17.75
CA LYS A 66 4.75 -10.10 17.42
C LYS A 66 4.13 -10.27 16.02
N SER A 67 4.93 -10.01 14.99
CA SER A 67 4.54 -10.16 13.58
C SER A 67 5.58 -10.96 12.83
N ASN A 68 5.15 -11.70 11.80
CA ASN A 68 6.08 -12.35 10.89
C ASN A 68 6.69 -11.28 9.97
N VAL A 69 8.01 -11.05 10.12
CA VAL A 69 8.77 -10.04 9.38
C VAL A 69 8.61 -10.20 7.87
N VAL A 70 8.63 -11.44 7.35
CA VAL A 70 8.51 -11.72 5.91
C VAL A 70 7.16 -11.27 5.37
N ILE A 71 6.09 -11.53 6.12
CA ILE A 71 4.73 -11.14 5.70
C ILE A 71 4.58 -9.62 5.69
N VAL A 72 5.06 -8.94 6.74
CA VAL A 72 5.04 -7.46 6.82
C VAL A 72 5.90 -6.86 5.70
N ALA A 73 7.08 -7.41 5.46
CA ALA A 73 7.97 -6.97 4.40
C ALA A 73 7.32 -7.11 3.02
N CYS A 74 6.70 -8.25 2.69
CA CYS A 74 5.99 -8.41 1.42
C CYS A 74 4.85 -7.40 1.24
N GLN A 75 4.07 -7.15 2.30
CA GLN A 75 2.94 -6.21 2.27
C GLN A 75 3.39 -4.75 2.11
N VAL A 76 4.46 -4.34 2.79
CA VAL A 76 5.03 -2.99 2.67
C VAL A 76 5.75 -2.85 1.33
N TYR A 77 6.50 -3.87 0.89
CA TYR A 77 7.21 -3.89 -0.38
C TYR A 77 6.28 -3.64 -1.57
N SER A 78 5.15 -4.36 -1.66
CA SER A 78 4.18 -4.19 -2.77
C SER A 78 3.77 -2.71 -2.93
N ARG A 79 3.43 -2.09 -1.80
CA ARG A 79 2.96 -0.71 -1.69
C ARG A 79 4.03 0.33 -1.98
N ILE A 80 5.25 0.12 -1.50
CA ILE A 80 6.41 0.97 -1.78
C ILE A 80 6.81 0.88 -3.24
N MET A 81 6.78 -0.33 -3.82
CA MET A 81 7.08 -0.56 -5.22
C MET A 81 6.10 0.20 -6.11
N VAL A 82 4.80 0.08 -5.87
CA VAL A 82 3.78 0.81 -6.64
C VAL A 82 3.95 2.31 -6.48
N LEU A 83 4.23 2.82 -5.27
CA LEU A 83 4.46 4.25 -5.10
C LEU A 83 5.70 4.73 -5.87
N TRP A 84 6.86 4.15 -5.60
CA TRP A 84 8.14 4.69 -6.04
C TRP A 84 8.53 4.26 -7.45
N LEU A 85 8.28 3.00 -7.82
CA LEU A 85 8.64 2.50 -9.14
C LEU A 85 7.56 2.74 -10.18
N ILE A 86 6.29 2.89 -9.78
CA ILE A 86 5.18 3.12 -10.71
C ILE A 86 4.72 4.59 -10.67
N LEU A 87 4.10 5.01 -9.56
CA LEU A 87 3.44 6.32 -9.48
C LEU A 87 4.41 7.50 -9.63
N VAL A 88 5.60 7.43 -9.04
CA VAL A 88 6.58 8.52 -9.12
C VAL A 88 7.28 8.56 -10.49
N MET A 89 7.55 7.41 -11.09
CA MET A 89 8.34 7.32 -12.33
C MET A 89 7.50 7.55 -13.59
N PHE A 90 6.23 7.11 -13.58
CA PHE A 90 5.37 7.16 -14.75
C PHE A 90 4.23 8.13 -14.52
N GLN A 91 4.37 9.35 -15.04
CA GLN A 91 3.34 10.41 -14.91
C GLN A 91 2.00 9.99 -15.50
N ILE A 92 1.99 9.11 -16.51
CA ILE A 92 0.75 8.60 -17.10
C ILE A 92 -0.15 7.90 -16.09
N THR A 93 0.41 7.31 -15.04
CA THR A 93 -0.35 6.61 -14.00
C THR A 93 -1.04 7.57 -13.02
N GLN A 94 -0.51 8.79 -12.90
CA GLN A 94 -0.99 9.82 -11.97
C GLN A 94 -2.31 10.47 -12.42
N THR A 95 -2.70 10.32 -13.68
CA THR A 95 -3.90 10.92 -14.27
C THR A 95 -5.01 9.91 -14.53
N LYS A 96 -4.83 8.66 -14.11
CA LYS A 96 -5.80 7.57 -14.35
C LYS A 96 -6.64 7.30 -13.12
N LEU A 97 -7.80 6.69 -13.36
CA LEU A 97 -8.69 6.16 -12.32
C LEU A 97 -7.98 5.17 -11.39
N ALA A 98 -6.92 4.50 -11.88
CA ALA A 98 -6.10 3.60 -11.07
C ALA A 98 -5.55 4.28 -9.81
N LEU A 99 -5.15 5.55 -9.91
CA LEU A 99 -4.69 6.33 -8.75
C LEU A 99 -5.81 6.51 -7.73
N SER A 100 -7.02 6.86 -8.15
CA SER A 100 -8.16 7.03 -7.22
C SER A 100 -8.53 5.75 -6.50
N LEU A 101 -8.55 4.62 -7.21
CA LEU A 101 -8.82 3.31 -6.60
C LEU A 101 -7.76 2.96 -5.54
N LEU A 102 -6.48 3.18 -5.85
CA LEU A 102 -5.37 2.99 -4.92
C LEU A 102 -5.52 3.86 -3.69
N LEU A 103 -5.73 5.16 -3.88
CA LEU A 103 -5.82 6.11 -2.78
C LEU A 103 -7.00 5.79 -1.87
N PHE A 104 -8.17 5.47 -2.45
CA PHE A 104 -9.34 5.09 -1.68
C PHE A 104 -9.11 3.81 -0.87
N ALA A 105 -8.55 2.77 -1.49
CA ALA A 105 -8.27 1.51 -0.83
C ALA A 105 -7.21 1.68 0.28
N TRP A 106 -6.11 2.37 -0.02
CA TRP A 106 -5.02 2.60 0.92
C TRP A 106 -5.45 3.48 2.08
N THR A 107 -6.01 4.67 1.84
CA THR A 107 -6.44 5.57 2.93
C THR A 107 -7.40 4.90 3.88
N THR A 108 -8.45 4.25 3.37
CA THR A 108 -9.45 3.58 4.22
C THR A 108 -8.84 2.44 5.01
N THR A 109 -8.04 1.57 4.36
CA THR A 109 -7.43 0.41 5.03
C THR A 109 -6.43 0.84 6.10
N GLU A 110 -5.60 1.84 5.80
CA GLU A 110 -4.55 2.31 6.70
C GLU A 110 -5.13 3.01 7.94
N ILE A 111 -6.13 3.89 7.77
CA ILE A 111 -6.80 4.56 8.90
C ILE A 111 -7.35 3.52 9.88
N ILE A 112 -8.07 2.51 9.38
CA ILE A 112 -8.64 1.45 10.22
C ILE A 112 -7.52 0.61 10.87
N ARG A 113 -6.47 0.27 10.12
CA ARG A 113 -5.36 -0.57 10.62
C ARG A 113 -4.63 0.09 11.78
N TYR A 114 -4.18 1.33 11.59
CA TYR A 114 -3.44 2.04 12.63
C TYR A 114 -4.33 2.42 13.81
N SER A 115 -5.61 2.73 13.58
CA SER A 115 -6.58 2.94 14.67
C SER A 115 -6.74 1.69 15.52
N PHE A 116 -6.88 0.52 14.90
CA PHE A 116 -6.95 -0.76 15.61
C PHE A 116 -5.67 -1.03 16.41
N TYR A 117 -4.49 -0.77 15.84
CA TYR A 117 -3.22 -0.97 16.55
C TYR A 117 -3.05 -0.01 17.72
N ALA A 118 -3.40 1.27 17.58
CA ALA A 118 -3.37 2.25 18.66
C ALA A 118 -4.30 1.86 19.81
N LEU A 119 -5.56 1.52 19.51
CA LEU A 119 -6.55 1.12 20.52
C LEU A 119 -6.14 -0.17 21.25
N ASN A 120 -5.66 -1.17 20.51
CA ASN A 120 -5.19 -2.41 21.12
C ASN A 120 -3.98 -2.19 22.04
N LEU A 121 -3.11 -1.23 21.73
CA LEU A 121 -2.02 -0.84 22.64
C LEU A 121 -2.54 -0.07 23.86
N LEU A 122 -3.55 0.78 23.71
CA LEU A 122 -4.19 1.47 24.84
C LEU A 122 -4.98 0.51 25.76
N GLY A 123 -5.18 -0.74 25.35
CA GLY A 123 -5.98 -1.72 26.09
C GLY A 123 -7.48 -1.51 25.93
N THR A 124 -7.90 -0.64 24.99
CA THR A 124 -9.30 -0.37 24.69
C THR A 124 -9.72 -1.20 23.48
N HIS A 125 -10.63 -2.15 23.70
CA HIS A 125 -11.13 -3.01 22.65
C HIS A 125 -12.40 -2.40 22.03
N SER A 126 -12.24 -1.63 20.96
CA SER A 126 -13.39 -1.15 20.19
C SER A 126 -13.95 -2.26 19.29
N GLN A 127 -15.16 -2.72 19.61
CA GLN A 127 -15.88 -3.71 18.79
C GLN A 127 -16.14 -3.18 17.38
N MET A 128 -16.47 -1.89 17.24
CA MET A 128 -16.75 -1.27 15.94
C MET A 128 -15.52 -1.26 15.03
N VAL A 129 -14.35 -0.82 15.53
CA VAL A 129 -13.12 -0.78 14.73
C VAL A 129 -12.66 -2.19 14.36
N THR A 130 -12.83 -3.15 15.28
CA THR A 130 -12.54 -4.57 15.02
C THR A 130 -13.45 -5.12 13.93
N TYR A 131 -14.75 -4.85 14.00
CA TYR A 131 -15.72 -5.26 12.99
C TYR A 131 -15.40 -4.66 11.61
N LEU A 132 -15.12 -3.35 11.55
CA LEU A 132 -14.76 -2.65 10.32
C LEU A 132 -13.52 -3.25 9.68
N ARG A 133 -12.47 -3.51 10.48
CA ARG A 133 -11.22 -4.14 10.01
C ARG A 133 -11.47 -5.50 9.36
N TYR A 134 -12.28 -6.34 9.99
CA TYR A 134 -12.56 -7.70 9.52
C TYR A 134 -13.74 -7.80 8.55
N THR A 135 -14.37 -6.69 8.16
CA THR A 135 -15.46 -6.69 7.17
C THR A 135 -15.09 -5.91 5.92
N LEU A 136 -14.51 -4.72 6.07
CA LEU A 136 -14.18 -3.86 4.93
C LEU A 136 -13.06 -4.42 4.06
N PHE A 137 -12.20 -5.30 4.59
CA PHE A 137 -11.18 -5.95 3.76
C PHE A 137 -11.78 -6.76 2.59
N ILE A 138 -13.02 -7.24 2.71
CA ILE A 138 -13.70 -8.01 1.65
C ILE A 138 -13.81 -7.17 0.37
N VAL A 139 -14.08 -5.87 0.51
CA VAL A 139 -14.28 -4.94 -0.61
C VAL A 139 -13.00 -4.16 -0.93
N LEU A 140 -12.31 -3.67 0.09
CA LEU A 140 -11.12 -2.81 -0.11
C LEU A 140 -9.93 -3.58 -0.69
N TYR A 141 -9.81 -4.88 -0.41
CA TYR A 141 -8.67 -5.66 -0.85
C TYR A 141 -8.69 -5.92 -2.38
N PRO A 142 -9.82 -6.35 -2.98
CA PRO A 142 -9.94 -6.39 -4.44
C PRO A 142 -9.75 -5.03 -5.12
N ILE A 143 -10.29 -3.95 -4.54
CA ILE A 143 -10.15 -2.59 -5.09
C ILE A 143 -8.67 -2.17 -5.09
N GLY A 144 -7.96 -2.40 -3.97
CA GLY A 144 -6.54 -2.07 -3.85
C GLY A 144 -5.70 -2.81 -4.89
N ILE A 145 -5.86 -4.14 -5.00
CA ILE A 145 -5.14 -4.94 -6.01
C ILE A 145 -5.46 -4.48 -7.43
N THR A 146 -6.73 -4.21 -7.72
CA THR A 146 -7.12 -3.73 -9.05
C THR A 146 -6.45 -2.39 -9.36
N GLY A 147 -6.35 -1.48 -8.38
CA GLY A 147 -5.60 -0.23 -8.52
C GLY A 147 -4.10 -0.44 -8.75
N GLU A 148 -3.47 -1.38 -8.03
CA GLU A 148 -2.04 -1.70 -8.15
C GLU A 148 -1.74 -2.29 -9.54
N LEU A 149 -2.53 -3.27 -9.98
CA LEU A 149 -2.39 -3.91 -11.28
C LEU A 149 -2.67 -2.95 -12.45
N LEU A 150 -3.73 -2.14 -12.36
CA LEU A 150 -4.02 -1.14 -13.40
C LEU A 150 -2.90 -0.10 -13.51
N SER A 151 -2.32 0.33 -12.39
CA SER A 151 -1.20 1.28 -12.40
C SER A 151 0.03 0.68 -13.07
N MET A 152 0.36 -0.58 -12.78
CA MET A 152 1.44 -1.30 -13.48
C MET A 152 1.13 -1.47 -14.97
N TYR A 153 -0.11 -1.85 -15.30
CA TYR A 153 -0.55 -2.03 -16.69
C TYR A 153 -0.42 -0.74 -17.51
N TYR A 154 -0.83 0.40 -16.96
CA TYR A 154 -0.69 1.69 -17.64
C TYR A 154 0.77 2.14 -17.79
N ALA A 155 1.68 1.67 -16.93
CA ALA A 155 3.12 1.96 -17.05
C ALA A 155 3.81 1.09 -18.13
N LEU A 156 3.30 -0.11 -18.44
CA LEU A 156 3.94 -1.04 -19.38
C LEU A 156 4.27 -0.45 -20.76
N PRO A 157 3.38 0.31 -21.43
CA PRO A 157 3.69 0.85 -22.76
C PRO A 157 4.83 1.86 -22.73
N GLU A 158 4.95 2.63 -21.64
CA GLU A 158 6.01 3.62 -21.47
C GLU A 158 7.36 2.95 -21.16
N VAL A 159 7.34 1.91 -20.31
CA VAL A 159 8.51 1.05 -20.06
C VAL A 159 9.01 0.38 -21.33
N ALA A 160 8.10 -0.16 -22.15
CA ALA A 160 8.43 -0.85 -23.39
C ALA A 160 9.05 0.09 -24.44
N ARG A 161 8.59 1.35 -24.52
CA ARG A 161 9.12 2.34 -25.46
C ARG A 161 10.47 2.89 -25.04
N ASN A 162 10.62 3.21 -23.75
CA ASN A 162 11.78 3.94 -23.25
C ASN A 162 12.89 3.03 -22.70
N ASN A 163 12.66 1.70 -22.65
CA ASN A 163 13.55 0.74 -21.99
C ASN A 163 13.95 1.17 -20.56
N THR A 164 13.05 1.88 -19.87
CA THR A 164 13.34 2.50 -18.56
C THR A 164 13.78 1.43 -17.56
N PHE A 165 14.88 1.66 -16.85
CA PHE A 165 15.49 0.73 -15.90
C PHE A 165 15.88 -0.65 -16.49
N SER A 166 15.99 -0.77 -17.81
CA SER A 166 16.42 -2.01 -18.47
C SER A 166 17.90 -1.95 -18.82
N ILE A 167 18.66 -2.96 -18.38
CA ILE A 167 20.05 -3.18 -18.73
C ILE A 167 20.06 -4.23 -19.83
N LEU A 168 20.28 -3.81 -21.06
CA LEU A 168 20.38 -4.67 -22.24
C LEU A 168 21.85 -4.98 -22.54
N LEU A 169 22.09 -6.09 -23.22
CA LEU A 169 23.42 -6.42 -23.73
C LEU A 169 23.82 -5.48 -24.89
N PRO A 170 25.13 -5.20 -25.06
CA PRO A 170 26.25 -5.67 -24.24
C PRO A 170 26.52 -4.78 -23.02
N ASN A 171 26.66 -5.40 -21.84
CA ASN A 171 27.07 -4.75 -20.58
C ASN A 171 28.27 -5.49 -19.97
N LYS A 172 29.14 -4.79 -19.24
CA LYS A 172 30.39 -5.29 -18.63
C LYS A 172 30.21 -6.54 -17.75
N TYR A 173 29.02 -6.73 -17.20
CA TYR A 173 28.67 -7.85 -16.30
C TYR A 173 27.93 -9.00 -17.00
N ASN A 174 27.73 -8.95 -18.33
CA ASN A 174 27.00 -9.95 -19.13
C ASN A 174 25.61 -10.33 -18.56
N PHE A 175 24.92 -9.35 -17.97
CA PHE A 175 23.62 -9.53 -17.34
C PHE A 175 22.56 -8.69 -18.05
N THR A 176 21.43 -9.30 -18.39
CA THR A 176 20.26 -8.60 -18.94
C THR A 176 19.18 -8.49 -17.86
N PHE A 177 18.75 -7.26 -17.58
CA PHE A 177 17.58 -6.99 -16.75
C PHE A 177 16.60 -6.15 -17.55
N SER A 178 15.37 -6.60 -17.69
CA SER A 178 14.33 -5.80 -18.33
C SER A 178 13.23 -5.54 -17.32
N PHE A 179 13.04 -4.25 -17.05
CA PHE A 179 12.03 -3.78 -16.11
C PHE A 179 10.62 -4.15 -16.59
N TYR A 180 10.43 -4.28 -17.91
CA TYR A 180 9.18 -4.77 -18.51
C TYR A 180 8.82 -6.18 -18.02
N TYR A 181 9.76 -7.14 -18.12
CA TYR A 181 9.52 -8.50 -17.63
C TYR A 181 9.40 -8.55 -16.12
N PHE A 182 10.14 -7.71 -15.40
CA PHE A 182 9.99 -7.57 -13.95
C PHE A 182 8.55 -7.18 -13.55
N LEU A 183 7.95 -6.18 -14.22
CA LEU A 183 6.56 -5.78 -13.97
C LEU A 183 5.57 -6.89 -14.31
N ILE A 184 5.77 -7.61 -15.42
CA ILE A 184 4.92 -8.75 -15.78
C ILE A 184 4.97 -9.84 -14.71
N ILE A 185 6.17 -10.23 -14.29
CA ILE A 185 6.34 -11.24 -13.22
C ILE A 185 5.67 -10.75 -11.94
N ASN A 186 5.84 -9.46 -11.58
CA ASN A 186 5.21 -8.89 -10.40
C ASN A 186 3.68 -8.99 -10.46
N MET A 187 3.05 -8.61 -11.58
CA MET A 187 1.61 -8.76 -11.78
C MET A 187 1.16 -10.23 -11.71
N LEU A 188 1.93 -11.17 -12.29
CA LEU A 188 1.61 -12.60 -12.23
C LEU A 188 1.71 -13.16 -10.81
N LEU A 189 2.60 -12.64 -9.96
CA LEU A 189 2.71 -13.04 -8.56
C LEU A 189 1.46 -12.73 -7.74
N TYR A 190 0.60 -11.80 -8.17
CA TYR A 190 -0.68 -11.55 -7.48
C TYR A 190 -1.60 -12.76 -7.57
N ILE A 191 -1.56 -13.55 -8.65
CA ILE A 191 -2.43 -14.71 -8.86
C ILE A 191 -2.29 -15.75 -7.73
N PRO A 192 -1.08 -16.23 -7.37
CA PRO A 192 -0.94 -17.15 -6.24
C PRO A 192 -0.97 -16.47 -4.86
N VAL A 193 -0.51 -15.22 -4.75
CA VAL A 193 -0.37 -14.54 -3.44
C VAL A 193 -1.72 -14.04 -2.93
N PHE A 194 -2.57 -13.51 -3.80
CA PHE A 194 -3.87 -12.93 -3.43
C PHE A 194 -4.79 -13.93 -2.72
N PRO A 195 -5.11 -15.13 -3.28
CA PRO A 195 -6.01 -16.08 -2.64
C PRO A 195 -5.49 -16.55 -1.28
N LYS A 196 -4.16 -16.69 -1.14
CA LYS A 196 -3.53 -17.11 0.12
C LYS A 196 -3.69 -16.06 1.21
N LEU A 197 -3.41 -14.79 0.92
CA LEU A 197 -3.55 -13.70 1.87
C LEU A 197 -5.03 -13.41 2.20
N TYR A 198 -5.89 -13.42 1.18
CA TYR A 198 -7.33 -13.22 1.33
C TYR A 198 -7.96 -14.33 2.17
N GLY A 199 -7.63 -15.59 1.88
CA GLY A 199 -8.09 -16.75 2.66
C GLY A 199 -7.60 -16.71 4.10
N HIS A 200 -6.39 -16.22 4.36
CA HIS A 200 -5.90 -16.02 5.72
C HIS A 200 -6.74 -14.97 6.48
N MET A 201 -7.08 -13.84 5.84
CA MET A 201 -7.95 -12.81 6.44
C MET A 201 -9.36 -13.33 6.72
N LEU A 202 -9.93 -14.17 5.84
CA LEU A 202 -11.22 -14.83 6.09
C LEU A 202 -11.17 -15.76 7.31
N LYS A 203 -10.10 -16.54 7.46
CA LYS A 203 -9.89 -17.38 8.64
C LYS A 203 -9.77 -16.55 9.92
N GLN A 204 -9.06 -15.41 9.85
CA GLN A 204 -8.96 -14.49 10.99
C GLN A 204 -10.30 -13.85 11.34
N ARG A 205 -11.09 -13.44 10.34
CA ARG A 205 -12.45 -12.94 10.53
C ARG A 205 -13.30 -13.93 11.29
N LYS A 206 -13.35 -15.20 10.82
CA LYS A 206 -14.12 -16.26 11.49
C LYS A 206 -13.65 -16.46 12.94
N LYS A 207 -12.35 -16.43 13.18
CA LYS A 207 -11.78 -16.58 14.54
C LYS A 207 -12.18 -15.44 15.50
N VAL A 208 -12.32 -14.20 15.00
CA VAL A 208 -12.56 -13.02 15.83
C VAL A 208 -14.03 -12.66 15.95
N LEU A 209 -14.81 -12.85 14.88
CA LEU A 209 -16.22 -12.44 14.79
C LEU A 209 -17.23 -13.60 14.85
N GLY A 210 -16.79 -14.86 14.74
CA GLY A 210 -17.67 -16.05 14.68
C GLY A 210 -17.69 -16.70 13.31
#